data_AF-A0A955G6V5-F1
#
_entry.id   AF-A0A955G6V5-F1
#
_cell.length_a   1.000
_cell.length_b   1.000
_cell.length_c   1.000
_cell.angle_alpha   90.00
_cell.angle_beta   90.00
_cell.angle_gamma   90.00
#
_symmetry.space_group_name_H-M   'P 1'
#
loop_
_entity.id
_entity.type
_entity.pdbx_description
1 polymer ?
#
loop_
_entity_poly.entity_id
_entity_poly.type
_entity_poly.pdbx_seq_one_letter_code
_entity_poly.pdbx_strand_id
1 'polypeptide(L)'
;MMHYMAGSKKQKEELAHKKKVYKRTAILSIVVIVVFDILIGGNIVFYSKWISCGQKPIVTNQKWRMEGDPPYYEASVPIKMLRGLPDYFCTPLEAEKAGYSADENQYDFPHLRESRQVD
;
A
#
# COMPACT_ATOMS: atom_id res chain seq x y z
N MET A 1 -4.22 42.97 -41.88
CA MET A 1 -5.08 42.04 -41.10
C MET A 1 -4.57 40.59 -41.09
N MET A 2 -3.88 40.09 -42.13
CA MET A 2 -3.42 38.69 -42.20
C MET A 2 -2.33 38.30 -41.16
N HIS A 3 -1.42 39.21 -40.77
CA HIS A 3 -0.39 38.93 -39.77
C HIS A 3 -0.94 38.59 -38.37
N TYR A 4 -2.11 39.13 -38.01
CA TYR A 4 -2.74 38.90 -36.70
C TYR A 4 -3.29 37.46 -36.56
N MET A 5 -3.78 36.88 -37.67
CA MET A 5 -4.35 35.53 -37.65
C MET A 5 -3.29 34.43 -37.60
N ALA A 6 -2.09 34.66 -38.15
CA ALA A 6 -0.97 33.72 -38.12
C ALA A 6 -0.38 33.56 -36.70
N GLY A 7 -0.30 34.65 -35.92
CA GLY A 7 0.13 34.60 -34.52
C GLY A 7 -0.83 33.79 -33.62
N SER A 8 -2.13 33.89 -33.86
CA SER A 8 -3.16 33.14 -33.12
C SER A 8 -3.11 31.63 -33.38
N LYS A 9 -2.84 31.19 -34.63
CA LYS A 9 -2.70 29.75 -34.95
C LYS A 9 -1.46 29.13 -34.29
N LYS A 10 -0.31 29.81 -34.39
CA LYS A 10 0.94 29.36 -33.78
C LYS A 10 0.84 29.24 -32.25
N GLN A 11 0.17 30.19 -31.60
CA GLN A 11 -0.11 30.13 -30.16
C GLN A 11 -1.03 28.96 -29.77
N LYS A 12 -2.06 28.65 -30.58
CA LYS A 12 -2.96 27.52 -30.34
C LYS A 12 -2.25 26.17 -30.48
N GLU A 13 -1.38 26.02 -31.48
CA GLU A 13 -0.58 24.81 -31.71
C GLU A 13 0.45 24.61 -30.59
N GLU A 14 1.14 25.67 -30.16
CA GLU A 14 2.08 25.61 -29.04
C GLU A 14 1.38 25.23 -27.73
N LEU A 15 0.21 25.81 -27.45
CA LEU A 15 -0.60 25.47 -26.28
C LEU A 15 -1.08 24.01 -26.33
N ALA A 16 -1.51 23.53 -27.50
CA ALA A 16 -1.92 22.14 -27.67
C ALA A 16 -0.75 21.16 -27.47
N HIS A 17 0.43 21.49 -27.99
CA HIS A 17 1.64 20.72 -27.76
C HIS A 17 2.04 20.69 -26.29
N LYS A 18 2.06 21.85 -25.60
CA LYS A 18 2.34 21.93 -24.15
C LYS A 18 1.36 21.10 -23.33
N LYS A 19 0.05 21.17 -23.62
CA LYS A 19 -0.96 20.33 -22.96
C LYS A 19 -0.72 18.83 -23.19
N LYS A 20 -0.32 18.44 -24.41
CA LYS A 20 0.00 17.05 -24.74
C LYS A 20 1.23 16.54 -24.00
N VAL A 21 2.29 17.36 -23.92
CA VAL A 21 3.50 17.05 -23.15
C VAL A 21 3.15 16.94 -21.67
N TYR A 22 2.47 17.94 -21.10
CA TYR A 22 2.06 17.93 -19.70
C TYR A 22 1.24 16.69 -19.34
N LYS A 23 0.24 16.34 -20.15
CA LYS A 23 -0.56 15.13 -19.93
C LYS A 23 0.31 13.87 -19.91
N ARG A 24 1.24 13.74 -20.86
CA ARG A 24 2.18 12.59 -20.91
C ARG A 24 3.07 12.54 -19.68
N THR A 25 3.66 13.68 -19.29
CA THR A 25 4.51 13.78 -18.11
C THR A 25 3.74 13.47 -16.83
N ALA A 26 2.50 13.96 -16.69
CA ALA A 26 1.65 13.69 -15.54
C ALA A 26 1.29 12.21 -15.41
N ILE A 27 0.99 11.53 -16.53
CA ILE A 27 0.73 10.09 -16.52
C ILE A 27 2.00 9.33 -16.11
N LEU A 28 3.15 9.69 -16.69
CA LEU A 28 4.43 9.05 -16.36
C LEU A 28 4.77 9.22 -14.88
N SER A 29 4.59 10.42 -14.31
CA SER A 29 4.87 10.68 -12.90
C SER A 29 3.96 9.89 -11.97
N ILE A 30 2.67 9.76 -12.29
CA ILE A 30 1.74 8.91 -11.53
C ILE A 30 2.21 7.45 -11.55
N VAL A 31 2.60 6.93 -12.72
CA VAL A 31 3.10 5.55 -12.84
C VAL A 31 4.35 5.34 -11.97
N VAL A 32 5.30 6.26 -12.01
CA VAL A 32 6.52 6.18 -11.18
C VAL A 32 6.18 6.18 -9.70
N ILE A 33 5.26 7.04 -9.25
CA ILE A 33 4.82 7.10 -7.85
C ILE A 33 4.17 5.79 -7.43
N VAL A 34 3.28 5.23 -8.26
CA VAL A 34 2.59 3.96 -7.96
C VAL A 34 3.59 2.81 -7.88
N VAL A 35 4.51 2.69 -8.85
CA VAL A 35 5.54 1.64 -8.85
C VAL A 35 6.42 1.77 -7.61
N PHE A 36 6.85 2.99 -7.27
CA PHE A 36 7.67 3.23 -6.09
C PHE A 36 6.93 2.85 -4.80
N ASP A 37 5.65 3.23 -4.65
CA ASP A 37 4.83 2.84 -3.51
C ASP A 37 4.71 1.31 -3.38
N ILE A 38 4.50 0.57 -4.48
CA ILE A 38 4.47 -0.90 -4.45
C ILE A 38 5.81 -1.48 -4.01
N LEU A 39 6.93 -0.99 -4.56
CA LEU A 39 8.27 -1.52 -4.26
C LEU A 39 8.68 -1.39 -2.80
N ILE A 40 8.19 -0.36 -2.10
CA ILE A 40 8.47 -0.16 -0.67
C ILE A 40 7.37 -0.74 0.24
N GLY A 41 6.47 -1.57 -0.33
CA GLY A 41 5.27 -2.12 0.30
C GLY A 41 4.38 -1.05 0.94
N GLY A 42 4.28 0.06 0.23
CA GLY A 42 3.62 1.31 0.60
C GLY A 42 2.12 1.18 0.76
N ASN A 43 1.45 2.34 0.72
CA ASN A 43 0.07 2.43 1.15
C ASN A 43 -0.90 1.72 0.22
N ILE A 44 -0.56 1.52 -1.06
CA ILE A 44 -1.45 0.91 -2.04
C ILE A 44 -1.74 -0.57 -1.72
N VAL A 45 -0.74 -1.31 -1.24
CA VAL A 45 -0.89 -2.73 -0.84
C VAL A 45 -1.78 -2.84 0.40
N PHE A 46 -1.60 -1.90 1.34
CA PHE A 46 -2.44 -1.80 2.52
C PHE A 46 -3.90 -1.51 2.16
N TYR A 47 -4.15 -0.51 1.32
CA TYR A 47 -5.51 -0.12 0.95
C TYR A 47 -6.20 -1.17 0.06
N SER A 48 -5.48 -1.85 -0.83
CA SER A 48 -6.04 -2.94 -1.62
C SER A 48 -6.50 -4.08 -0.72
N LYS A 49 -5.72 -4.43 0.31
CA LYS A 49 -6.12 -5.42 1.30
C LYS A 49 -7.30 -4.96 2.15
N TRP A 50 -7.30 -3.72 2.62
CA TRP A 50 -8.44 -3.16 3.39
C TRP A 50 -9.75 -3.28 2.61
N ILE A 51 -9.76 -2.85 1.34
CA ILE A 51 -10.92 -2.95 0.46
C ILE A 51 -11.35 -4.42 0.31
N SER A 52 -10.39 -5.33 0.12
CA SER A 52 -10.67 -6.76 -0.07
C SER A 52 -11.25 -7.42 1.16
N CYS A 53 -10.79 -7.04 2.36
CA CYS A 53 -11.28 -7.58 3.62
C CYS A 53 -12.61 -6.96 4.07
N GLY A 54 -13.01 -5.81 3.50
CA GLY A 54 -14.13 -5.01 4.00
C GLY A 54 -13.89 -4.38 5.38
N GLN A 55 -12.71 -4.58 5.95
CA GLN A 55 -12.30 -4.11 7.27
C GLN A 55 -10.80 -3.82 7.31
N LYS A 56 -10.38 -3.07 8.33
CA LYS A 56 -8.98 -2.70 8.52
C LYS A 56 -8.13 -3.97 8.69
N PRO A 57 -7.10 -4.20 7.86
CA PRO A 57 -6.34 -5.44 7.91
C PRO A 57 -5.41 -5.49 9.13
N ILE A 58 -5.05 -6.70 9.51
CA ILE A 58 -3.98 -7.00 10.46
C ILE A 58 -2.65 -6.97 9.69
N VAL A 59 -1.58 -6.45 10.30
CA VAL A 59 -0.27 -6.32 9.66
C VAL A 59 0.78 -7.07 10.46
N THR A 60 1.77 -7.66 9.78
CA THR A 60 2.91 -8.28 10.46
C THR A 60 3.99 -7.26 10.74
N ASN A 61 4.58 -7.34 11.93
CA ASN A 61 5.77 -6.56 12.21
C ASN A 61 7.01 -7.41 11.90
N GLN A 62 7.66 -7.09 10.78
CA GLN A 62 8.94 -7.70 10.40
C GLN A 62 10.11 -6.71 10.52
N LYS A 63 9.87 -5.46 10.92
CA LYS A 63 10.95 -4.48 11.02
C LYS A 63 11.73 -4.71 12.33
N TRP A 64 13.03 -4.96 12.19
CA TRP A 64 14.01 -5.04 13.30
C TRP A 64 13.88 -6.24 14.23
N ARG A 65 13.40 -7.37 13.72
CA ARG A 65 13.34 -8.57 14.54
C ARG A 65 14.75 -9.08 14.86
N MET A 66 15.06 -9.32 16.14
CA MET A 66 16.27 -10.02 16.51
C MET A 66 16.07 -11.53 16.35
N GLU A 67 17.16 -12.25 16.12
CA GLU A 67 17.12 -13.71 16.00
C GLU A 67 16.70 -14.31 17.35
N GLY A 68 15.45 -14.76 17.45
CA GLY A 68 14.85 -15.29 18.67
C GLY A 68 13.46 -14.75 19.01
N ASP A 69 13.10 -13.56 18.51
CA ASP A 69 11.79 -12.98 18.81
C ASP A 69 10.68 -13.73 18.04
N PRO A 70 9.51 -13.95 18.66
CA PRO A 70 8.40 -14.58 17.98
C PRO A 70 7.88 -13.66 16.85
N PRO A 71 7.52 -14.23 15.69
CA PRO A 71 6.69 -13.50 14.74
C PRO A 71 5.40 -13.07 15.37
N TYR A 72 5.06 -11.79 15.24
CA TYR A 72 3.81 -11.26 15.76
C TYR A 72 3.08 -10.38 14.74
N TYR A 73 1.78 -10.27 14.95
CA TYR A 73 0.91 -9.37 14.21
C TYR A 73 0.43 -8.22 15.09
N GLU A 74 0.11 -7.09 14.47
CA GLU A 74 -0.46 -5.94 15.13
C GLU A 74 -1.63 -5.36 14.33
N ALA A 75 -2.46 -4.56 15.00
CA ALA A 75 -3.48 -3.78 14.30
C ALA A 75 -2.79 -2.73 13.42
N SER A 76 -3.13 -2.71 12.14
CA SER A 76 -2.55 -1.72 11.23
C SER A 76 -2.97 -0.28 11.58
N VAL A 77 -2.05 0.65 11.33
CA VAL A 77 -2.32 2.09 11.36
C VAL A 77 -2.74 2.57 9.96
N PRO A 78 -3.70 3.51 9.81
CA PRO A 78 -4.18 3.94 8.49
C PRO A 78 -3.15 4.70 7.64
N ILE A 79 -2.31 5.51 8.26
CA ILE A 79 -1.31 6.33 7.57
C ILE A 79 0.05 6.02 8.17
N LYS A 80 0.98 5.54 7.33
CA LYS A 80 2.38 5.28 7.70
C LYS A 80 3.25 5.72 6.53
N MET A 81 4.25 6.56 6.80
CA MET A 81 5.18 7.05 5.77
C MET A 81 5.96 5.92 5.11
N LEU A 82 6.37 4.92 5.89
CA LEU A 82 7.09 3.76 5.38
C LEU A 82 6.57 2.48 6.02
N ARG A 83 5.77 1.73 5.27
CA ARG A 83 5.22 0.44 5.70
C ARG A 83 6.24 -0.70 5.60
N GLY A 84 7.20 -0.62 4.67
CA GLY A 84 8.09 -1.75 4.39
C GLY A 84 7.31 -2.84 3.66
N LEU A 85 7.76 -4.10 3.70
CA LEU A 85 7.07 -5.22 3.06
C LEU A 85 6.40 -6.15 4.11
N PRO A 86 5.41 -5.69 4.89
CA PRO A 86 4.73 -6.57 5.82
C PRO A 86 3.69 -7.42 5.09
N ASP A 87 3.35 -8.56 5.70
CA ASP A 87 2.19 -9.34 5.30
C ASP A 87 0.92 -8.72 5.89
N TYR A 88 -0.18 -8.80 5.14
CA TYR A 88 -1.49 -8.34 5.59
C TYR A 88 -2.53 -9.45 5.59
N PHE A 89 -3.23 -9.58 6.71
CA PHE A 89 -4.29 -10.56 6.93
C PHE A 89 -5.63 -9.88 7.18
N CYS A 90 -6.74 -10.55 6.84
CA CYS A 90 -8.07 -9.99 7.08
C CYS A 90 -8.54 -10.19 8.51
N THR A 91 -8.05 -11.23 9.18
CA THR A 91 -8.41 -11.56 10.55
C THR A 91 -7.19 -11.95 11.39
N PRO A 92 -7.24 -11.81 12.73
CA PRO A 92 -6.23 -12.33 13.62
C PRO A 92 -6.00 -13.83 13.44
N LEU A 93 -7.09 -14.61 13.31
CA LEU A 93 -7.04 -16.06 13.10
C LEU A 93 -6.23 -16.45 11.86
N GLU A 94 -6.34 -15.71 10.75
CA GLU A 94 -5.52 -15.95 9.56
C GLU A 94 -4.02 -15.72 9.81
N ALA A 95 -3.68 -14.67 10.56
CA ALA A 95 -2.30 -14.38 10.92
C ALA A 95 -1.74 -15.49 11.82
N GLU A 96 -2.51 -15.94 12.81
CA GLU A 96 -2.14 -17.04 13.69
C GLU A 96 -1.96 -18.36 12.93
N LYS A 97 -2.86 -18.68 11.98
CA LYS A 97 -2.70 -19.84 11.08
C LYS A 97 -1.43 -19.76 10.24
N ALA A 98 -0.97 -18.55 9.91
CA ALA A 98 0.29 -18.31 9.22
C ALA A 98 1.51 -18.29 10.16
N GLY A 99 1.32 -18.57 11.46
CA GLY A 99 2.38 -18.67 12.45
C GLY A 99 2.75 -17.36 13.15
N TYR A 100 1.94 -16.31 13.01
CA TYR A 100 2.14 -15.04 13.70
C TYR A 100 1.42 -15.01 15.05
N SER A 101 2.18 -14.77 16.11
CA SER A 101 1.75 -14.57 17.49
C SER A 101 0.91 -13.29 17.66
N ALA A 102 0.01 -13.31 18.64
CA ALA A 102 -0.68 -12.12 19.13
C ALA A 102 0.20 -11.25 20.05
N ASP A 103 1.32 -11.78 20.52
CA ASP A 103 2.26 -11.12 21.44
C ASP A 103 3.67 -11.06 20.83
N GLU A 104 4.36 -9.94 21.02
CA GLU A 104 5.69 -9.69 20.47
C GLU A 104 6.84 -10.34 21.27
N ASN A 105 6.60 -10.69 22.53
CA ASN A 105 7.60 -11.23 23.46
C ASN A 105 7.46 -12.74 23.65
N GLN A 106 6.26 -13.30 23.41
CA GLN A 106 6.00 -14.73 23.57
C GLN A 106 5.10 -15.27 22.46
N TYR A 107 5.20 -16.58 22.18
CA TYR A 107 4.29 -17.26 21.27
C TYR A 107 2.91 -17.43 21.91
N ASP A 108 1.94 -16.64 21.46
CA ASP A 108 0.56 -16.71 21.89
C ASP A 108 -0.41 -16.70 20.69
N PHE A 109 -1.35 -17.65 20.68
CA PHE A 109 -2.29 -17.88 19.57
C PHE A 109 -3.72 -18.04 20.09
N PRO A 110 -4.31 -16.98 20.66
CA PRO A 110 -5.62 -17.05 21.31
C PRO A 110 -6.74 -17.51 20.37
N HIS A 111 -6.77 -17.04 19.12
CA HIS A 111 -7.87 -17.33 18.19
C HIS A 111 -7.82 -18.78 17.67
N LEU A 112 -6.63 -19.35 17.49
CA LEU A 112 -6.43 -20.76 17.17
C LEU A 112 -6.86 -21.70 18.30
N ARG A 113 -6.63 -21.30 19.56
CA ARG A 113 -7.08 -22.07 20.73
C ARG A 113 -8.60 -22.09 20.81
N GLU A 114 -9.23 -20.93 20.60
CA GLU A 114 -10.68 -20.79 20.60
C GLU A 114 -11.33 -21.57 19.45
N SER A 115 -10.80 -21.48 18.22
CA SER A 115 -11.38 -22.19 17.08
C SER A 115 -11.38 -23.71 17.25
N ARG A 116 -10.40 -24.27 17.99
CA ARG A 116 -10.31 -25.72 18.26
C ARG A 116 -11.34 -26.21 19.28
N GLN A 117 -11.88 -25.33 20.14
CA GLN A 117 -12.86 -25.73 21.15
C GLN A 117 -14.30 -25.83 20.60
N VAL A 118 -14.51 -25.36 19.37
CA VAL A 118 -15.81 -25.34 18.69
C VAL A 118 -16.00 -26.54 17.74
N ASP A 119 -14.92 -27.31 17.50
CA ASP A 119 -14.91 -28.56 16.71
C ASP A 119 -14.96 -29.79 17.63
#